data_AF-A0A126T5W3-F1
#
_entry.id   AF-A0A126T5W3-F1
#
_cell.length_a   1.000
_cell.length_b   1.000
_cell.length_c   1.000
_cell.angle_alpha   90.00
_cell.angle_beta   90.00
_cell.angle_gamma   90.00
#
_symmetry.space_group_name_H-M   'P 1'
#
loop_
_entity.id
_entity.type
_entity.pdbx_description
1 polymer ?
#
loop_
_entity_poly.entity_id
_entity_poly.type
_entity_poly.pdbx_seq_one_letter_code
_entity_poly.pdbx_strand_id
1 'polypeptide(L)'
;MGEPAYAKKMYRWVDENGNVYFSDQVPPDQVQHKRETLSEKARVLDVLEKAKTAEQIAQQKRLDALRKEQEKIIAKQNANDKVLLSTFRSIDDMNKALSNKMASFDAGRKVIEGNIERLEQQLKQQQQQAANLERGGSKIPPKLLTDIATSKQQIEAGKQELARHQQDKQTNEKEFKADIARFQFLTQSNSDGKPSNGDSLAASNASNELGLFVCQDAAQCEKAWKIAGEFVATNSTTGQDVESEKLIMRAAPQKDDDLSLSVSLLERNNSQQIFLDIRCRQSSIGNELCAGAKAQSIRQAFAPFIQSSLAAQQ
;
A
#
# COMPACT_ATOMS: atom_id res chain seq x y z
N MET A 1 -68.85 -8.25 8.37
CA MET A 1 -67.38 -8.36 8.52
C MET A 1 -66.79 -8.07 7.15
N GLY A 2 -65.95 -7.06 7.01
CA GLY A 2 -65.31 -6.74 5.73
C GLY A 2 -63.92 -7.37 5.69
N GLU A 3 -63.65 -8.20 4.69
CA GLU A 3 -62.30 -8.69 4.45
C GLU A 3 -61.39 -7.53 4.01
N PRO A 4 -60.15 -7.43 4.52
CA PRO A 4 -59.22 -6.43 4.05
C PRO A 4 -58.80 -6.76 2.61
N ALA A 5 -59.08 -5.86 1.67
CA ALA A 5 -58.59 -5.98 0.31
C ALA A 5 -57.05 -5.98 0.32
N TYR A 6 -56.44 -7.15 0.06
CA TYR A 6 -55.00 -7.26 -0.13
C TYR A 6 -54.61 -6.49 -1.40
N ALA A 7 -54.02 -5.31 -1.23
CA ALA A 7 -53.51 -4.49 -2.31
C ALA A 7 -52.57 -5.31 -3.21
N LYS A 8 -52.98 -5.52 -4.46
CA LYS A 8 -52.38 -6.54 -5.33
C LYS A 8 -51.05 -6.05 -5.88
N LYS A 9 -49.94 -6.44 -5.25
CA LYS A 9 -48.60 -6.19 -5.78
C LYS A 9 -48.45 -6.88 -7.13
N MET A 10 -48.04 -6.13 -8.15
CA MET A 10 -47.80 -6.66 -9.49
C MET A 10 -46.31 -6.57 -9.81
N TYR A 11 -45.74 -7.62 -10.36
CA TYR A 11 -44.32 -7.72 -10.72
C TYR A 11 -44.16 -7.65 -12.23
N ARG A 12 -43.20 -6.87 -12.70
CA ARG A 12 -42.76 -6.80 -14.09
C ARG A 12 -41.34 -7.34 -14.21
N TRP A 13 -41.06 -8.18 -15.20
CA TRP A 13 -39.69 -8.61 -15.53
C TRP A 13 -39.52 -8.82 -17.04
N VAL A 14 -38.27 -9.04 -17.45
CA VAL A 14 -37.90 -9.29 -18.85
C VAL A 14 -37.08 -10.58 -18.92
N ASP A 15 -37.48 -11.52 -19.78
CA ASP A 15 -36.76 -12.79 -20.01
C ASP A 15 -35.48 -12.60 -20.87
N GLU A 16 -34.78 -13.70 -21.16
CA GLU A 16 -33.57 -13.67 -21.99
C GLU A 16 -33.84 -13.38 -23.48
N ASN A 17 -35.10 -13.49 -23.91
CA ASN A 17 -35.55 -13.22 -25.28
C ASN A 17 -36.08 -11.77 -25.46
N GLY A 18 -36.12 -10.97 -24.39
CA GLY A 18 -36.64 -9.60 -24.39
C GLY A 18 -38.15 -9.48 -24.18
N ASN A 19 -38.85 -10.58 -23.87
CA ASN A 19 -40.29 -10.56 -23.59
C ASN A 19 -40.55 -9.96 -22.21
N VAL A 20 -41.50 -9.02 -22.12
CA VAL A 20 -41.90 -8.38 -20.88
C VAL A 20 -43.10 -9.10 -20.27
N TYR A 21 -42.94 -9.63 -19.06
CA TYR A 21 -43.99 -10.32 -18.31
C TYR A 21 -44.52 -9.44 -17.18
N PHE A 22 -45.82 -9.57 -16.90
CA PHE A 22 -46.50 -8.95 -15.78
C PHE A 22 -47.30 -10.02 -15.03
N SER A 23 -47.09 -10.16 -13.73
CA SER A 23 -47.79 -11.16 -12.90
C SER A 23 -47.92 -10.71 -11.46
N ASP A 24 -48.92 -11.20 -10.74
CA ASP A 24 -49.04 -11.08 -9.29
C ASP A 24 -48.11 -12.05 -8.53
N GLN A 25 -47.66 -13.12 -9.19
CA GLN A 25 -46.67 -14.08 -8.67
C GLN A 25 -45.55 -14.31 -9.69
N VAL A 26 -44.30 -14.25 -9.24
CA VAL A 26 -43.12 -14.53 -10.08
C VAL A 26 -42.82 -16.04 -10.04
N PRO A 27 -42.81 -16.74 -11.19
CA PRO A 27 -42.42 -18.15 -11.26
C PRO A 27 -41.00 -18.42 -10.75
N PRO A 28 -40.71 -19.58 -10.10
CA PRO A 28 -39.40 -19.86 -9.50
C PRO A 28 -38.20 -19.79 -10.46
N ASP A 29 -38.41 -20.15 -11.73
CA ASP A 29 -37.46 -20.05 -12.84
C ASP A 29 -37.13 -18.59 -13.21
N GLN A 30 -38.09 -17.68 -13.07
CA GLN A 30 -37.96 -16.26 -13.43
C GLN A 30 -37.32 -15.41 -12.30
N VAL A 31 -37.03 -16.00 -11.14
CA VAL A 31 -36.44 -15.30 -9.98
C VAL A 31 -35.06 -14.70 -10.29
N GLN A 32 -34.34 -15.21 -11.29
CA GLN A 32 -33.00 -14.70 -11.62
C GLN A 32 -33.02 -13.34 -12.36
N HIS A 33 -34.16 -12.94 -12.92
CA HIS A 33 -34.28 -11.72 -13.74
C HIS A 33 -34.44 -10.44 -12.92
N LYS A 34 -34.08 -9.31 -13.54
CA LYS A 34 -34.41 -7.97 -13.03
C LYS A 34 -35.93 -7.83 -12.96
N ARG A 35 -36.43 -7.43 -11.79
CA ARG A 35 -37.85 -7.39 -11.43
C ARG A 35 -38.21 -6.02 -10.87
N GLU A 36 -39.28 -5.44 -11.38
CA GLU A 36 -39.85 -4.20 -10.89
C GLU A 36 -41.18 -4.51 -10.18
N THR A 37 -41.31 -4.14 -8.91
CA THR A 37 -42.60 -4.17 -8.22
C THR A 37 -43.38 -2.93 -8.60
N LEU A 38 -44.63 -3.08 -9.04
CA LEU A 38 -45.54 -2.04 -9.46
C LEU A 38 -46.67 -1.86 -8.43
N SER A 39 -47.09 -0.61 -8.27
CA SER A 39 -48.33 -0.23 -7.58
C SER A 39 -49.55 -0.47 -8.46
N GLU A 40 -50.74 -0.41 -7.86
CA GLU A 40 -52.05 -0.51 -8.54
C GLU A 40 -52.24 0.52 -9.69
N LYS A 41 -51.46 1.62 -9.69
CA LYS A 41 -51.46 2.63 -10.77
C LYS A 41 -50.28 2.48 -11.73
N ALA A 42 -49.73 1.27 -11.85
CA ALA A 42 -48.58 0.90 -12.68
C ALA A 42 -47.30 1.76 -12.46
N ARG A 43 -47.15 2.39 -11.29
CA ARG A 43 -45.90 3.08 -10.92
C ARG A 43 -44.96 2.10 -10.24
N VAL A 44 -43.68 2.09 -10.63
CA VAL A 44 -42.62 1.32 -9.98
C VAL A 44 -42.49 1.76 -8.51
N LEU A 45 -42.57 0.78 -7.61
CA LEU A 45 -42.42 0.90 -6.17
C LEU A 45 -41.04 0.44 -5.69
N ASP A 46 -40.47 -0.58 -6.35
CA ASP A 46 -39.21 -1.22 -5.97
C ASP A 46 -38.58 -1.92 -7.18
N VAL A 47 -37.25 -2.06 -7.22
CA VAL A 47 -36.50 -2.68 -8.32
C VAL A 47 -35.47 -3.67 -7.77
N LEU A 48 -35.80 -4.96 -7.89
CA LEU A 48 -34.91 -6.08 -7.63
C LEU A 48 -34.04 -6.33 -8.86
N GLU A 49 -32.76 -5.93 -8.80
CA GLU A 49 -31.79 -6.17 -9.87
C GLU A 49 -31.55 -7.67 -10.15
N LYS A 50 -31.01 -7.97 -11.35
CA LYS A 50 -30.72 -9.35 -11.80
C LYS A 50 -29.81 -10.06 -10.78
N ALA A 51 -30.04 -11.35 -10.55
CA ALA A 51 -29.14 -12.15 -9.73
C ALA A 51 -27.72 -12.12 -10.33
N LYS A 52 -26.72 -11.75 -9.51
CA LYS A 52 -25.31 -11.66 -9.95
C LYS A 52 -24.83 -13.00 -10.50
N THR A 53 -24.13 -12.98 -11.64
CA THR A 53 -23.53 -14.19 -12.21
C THR A 53 -22.43 -14.74 -11.30
N ALA A 54 -22.08 -16.03 -11.44
CA ALA A 54 -20.99 -16.65 -10.68
C ALA A 54 -19.66 -15.87 -10.84
N GLU A 55 -19.40 -15.35 -12.03
CA GLU A 55 -18.23 -14.52 -12.33
C GLU A 55 -18.29 -13.17 -11.58
N GLN A 56 -19.42 -12.46 -11.62
CA GLN A 56 -19.62 -11.21 -10.88
C GLN A 56 -19.49 -11.41 -9.35
N ILE A 57 -19.93 -12.55 -8.83
CA ILE A 57 -19.75 -12.92 -7.42
C ILE A 57 -18.26 -13.17 -7.10
N ALA A 58 -17.53 -13.84 -8.00
CA ALA A 58 -16.10 -14.09 -7.85
C ALA A 58 -15.27 -12.79 -7.93
N GLN A 59 -15.61 -11.89 -8.86
CA GLN A 59 -15.03 -10.56 -9.01
C GLN A 59 -15.27 -9.70 -7.76
N GLN A 60 -16.52 -9.65 -7.26
CA GLN A 60 -16.86 -8.93 -6.03
C GLN A 60 -16.04 -9.46 -4.84
N LYS A 61 -15.98 -10.78 -4.63
CA LYS A 61 -15.16 -11.39 -3.58
C LYS A 61 -13.66 -11.05 -3.72
N ARG A 62 -13.14 -10.97 -4.94
CA ARG A 62 -11.76 -10.55 -5.21
C ARG A 62 -11.54 -9.07 -4.89
N LEU A 63 -12.48 -8.20 -5.27
CA LEU A 63 -12.44 -6.76 -4.96
C LEU A 63 -12.45 -6.51 -3.45
N ASP A 64 -13.34 -7.17 -2.73
CA ASP A 64 -13.49 -6.99 -1.29
C ASP A 64 -12.27 -7.56 -0.51
N ALA A 65 -11.63 -8.61 -1.05
CA ALA A 65 -10.36 -9.10 -0.52
C ALA A 65 -9.20 -8.09 -0.71
N LEU A 66 -9.11 -7.47 -1.89
CA LEU A 66 -8.10 -6.43 -2.20
C LEU A 66 -8.31 -5.18 -1.33
N ARG A 67 -9.55 -4.70 -1.20
CA ARG A 67 -9.91 -3.61 -0.28
C ARG A 67 -9.53 -3.93 1.16
N LYS A 68 -9.86 -5.12 1.66
CA LYS A 68 -9.49 -5.55 3.02
C LYS A 68 -7.98 -5.63 3.25
N GLU A 69 -7.19 -5.81 2.20
CA GLU A 69 -5.73 -5.78 2.28
C GLU A 69 -5.22 -4.33 2.33
N GLN A 70 -5.74 -3.46 1.47
CA GLN A 70 -5.46 -2.01 1.49
C GLN A 70 -5.92 -1.34 2.80
N GLU A 71 -7.08 -1.71 3.35
CA GLU A 71 -7.59 -1.25 4.65
C GLU A 71 -6.61 -1.54 5.79
N LYS A 72 -5.89 -2.68 5.77
CA LYS A 72 -4.85 -2.98 6.77
C LYS A 72 -3.65 -2.03 6.62
N ILE A 73 -3.27 -1.69 5.39
CA ILE A 73 -2.17 -0.75 5.11
C ILE A 73 -2.56 0.65 5.59
N ILE A 74 -3.77 1.12 5.28
CA ILE A 74 -4.32 2.40 5.75
C ILE A 74 -4.44 2.42 7.28
N ALA A 75 -4.96 1.35 7.90
CA ALA A 75 -5.06 1.25 9.35
C ALA A 75 -3.69 1.28 10.05
N LYS A 76 -2.66 0.64 9.45
CA LYS A 76 -1.28 0.73 9.93
C LYS A 76 -0.73 2.15 9.81
N GLN A 77 -0.96 2.82 8.69
CA GLN A 77 -0.54 4.22 8.50
C GLN A 77 -1.20 5.14 9.54
N ASN A 78 -2.52 5.05 9.72
CA ASN A 78 -3.25 5.84 10.71
C ASN A 78 -2.79 5.57 12.15
N ALA A 79 -2.42 4.32 12.46
CA ALA A 79 -1.84 3.96 13.76
C ALA A 79 -0.45 4.58 13.95
N ASN A 80 0.41 4.53 12.92
CA ASN A 80 1.72 5.19 12.93
C ASN A 80 1.58 6.70 13.09
N ASP A 81 0.71 7.35 12.31
CA ASP A 81 0.44 8.80 12.39
C ASP A 81 -0.04 9.21 13.78
N LYS A 82 -0.93 8.39 14.39
CA LYS A 82 -1.39 8.62 15.77
C LYS A 82 -0.24 8.50 16.78
N VAL A 83 0.62 7.49 16.65
CA VAL A 83 1.82 7.34 17.50
C VAL A 83 2.73 8.56 17.33
N LEU A 84 3.02 8.95 16.09
CA LEU A 84 3.87 10.09 15.72
C LEU A 84 3.37 11.40 16.35
N LEU A 85 2.09 11.74 16.16
CA LEU A 85 1.45 12.93 16.72
C LEU A 85 1.29 12.89 18.24
N SER A 86 1.27 11.71 18.87
CA SER A 86 1.21 11.57 20.34
C SER A 86 2.59 11.57 21.01
N THR A 87 3.64 11.20 20.27
CA THR A 87 5.02 11.08 20.76
C THR A 87 5.76 12.40 20.70
N PHE A 88 5.55 13.18 19.63
CA PHE A 88 6.25 14.44 19.40
C PHE A 88 5.28 15.63 19.40
N ARG A 89 5.70 16.74 20.03
CA ARG A 89 4.90 17.97 20.11
C ARG A 89 5.29 18.99 19.05
N SER A 90 6.51 18.89 18.52
CA SER A 90 7.06 19.80 17.52
C SER A 90 8.14 19.11 16.66
N ILE A 91 8.43 19.70 15.50
CA ILE A 91 9.54 19.29 14.62
C ILE A 91 10.90 19.46 15.33
N ASP A 92 11.03 20.43 16.23
CA ASP A 92 12.25 20.64 17.03
C ASP A 92 12.49 19.48 18.02
N ASP A 93 11.44 18.97 18.66
CA ASP A 93 11.53 17.76 19.51
C ASP A 93 11.98 16.53 18.70
N MET A 94 11.48 16.39 17.47
CA MET A 94 11.88 15.31 16.56
C MET A 94 13.34 15.44 16.13
N ASN A 95 13.80 16.64 15.77
CA ASN A 95 15.20 16.90 15.40
C ASN A 95 16.15 16.62 16.57
N LYS A 96 15.75 16.96 17.81
CA LYS A 96 16.49 16.61 19.03
C LYS A 96 16.54 15.10 19.26
N ALA A 97 15.41 14.40 19.08
CA ALA A 97 15.35 12.94 19.19
C ALA A 97 16.24 12.24 18.14
N LEU A 98 16.22 12.72 16.89
CA LEU A 98 17.11 12.26 15.82
C LEU A 98 18.59 12.50 16.19
N SER A 99 18.94 13.70 16.65
CA SER A 99 20.32 14.03 17.07
C SER A 99 20.80 13.11 18.19
N ASN A 100 19.98 12.88 19.22
CA ASN A 100 20.28 11.96 20.31
C ASN A 100 20.43 10.50 19.84
N LYS A 101 19.57 10.04 18.92
CA LYS A 101 19.66 8.70 18.31
C LYS A 101 20.95 8.54 17.50
N MET A 102 21.32 9.54 16.70
CA MET A 102 22.57 9.53 15.94
C MET A 102 23.80 9.54 16.84
N ALA A 103 23.80 10.33 17.92
CA ALA A 103 24.86 10.32 18.93
C ALA A 103 24.98 8.95 19.63
N SER A 104 23.88 8.25 19.88
CA SER A 104 23.88 6.87 20.40
C SER A 104 24.49 5.88 19.40
N PHE A 105 24.23 6.02 18.09
CA PHE A 105 24.91 5.21 17.08
C PHE A 105 26.41 5.52 17.03
N ASP A 106 26.82 6.79 17.08
CA ASP A 106 28.25 7.15 17.06
C ASP A 106 28.99 6.70 18.34
N ALA A 107 28.32 6.66 19.49
CA ALA A 107 28.86 6.04 20.70
C ALA A 107 29.05 4.53 20.54
N GLY A 108 28.05 3.80 20.01
CA GLY A 108 28.17 2.37 19.70
C GLY A 108 29.30 2.08 18.71
N ARG A 109 29.46 2.91 17.68
CA ARG A 109 30.53 2.79 16.67
C ARG A 109 31.91 2.85 17.33
N LYS A 110 32.15 3.83 18.21
CA LYS A 110 33.40 3.98 18.96
C LYS A 110 33.72 2.77 19.86
N VAL A 111 32.70 2.12 20.42
CA VAL A 111 32.88 0.89 21.22
C VAL A 111 33.30 -0.29 20.34
N ILE A 112 32.76 -0.42 19.12
CA ILE A 112 33.17 -1.44 18.16
C ILE A 112 34.61 -1.16 17.68
N GLU A 113 34.89 0.08 17.26
CA GLU A 113 36.21 0.55 16.83
C GLU A 113 37.29 0.28 17.90
N GLY A 114 37.07 0.69 19.15
CA GLY A 114 38.03 0.43 20.24
C GLY A 114 38.22 -1.05 20.60
N ASN A 115 37.21 -1.90 20.36
CA ASN A 115 37.37 -3.35 20.49
C ASN A 115 38.22 -3.95 19.37
N ILE A 116 38.06 -3.47 18.13
CA ILE A 116 38.91 -3.86 16.99
C ILE A 116 40.35 -3.45 17.26
N GLU A 117 40.60 -2.19 17.65
CA GLU A 117 41.94 -1.68 17.97
C GLU A 117 42.64 -2.53 19.06
N ARG A 118 41.92 -2.89 20.12
CA ARG A 118 42.43 -3.77 21.19
C ARG A 118 42.82 -5.16 20.67
N LEU A 119 42.01 -5.75 19.78
CA LEU A 119 42.30 -7.04 19.16
C LEU A 119 43.48 -6.95 18.16
N GLU A 120 43.60 -5.85 17.41
CA GLU A 120 44.73 -5.60 16.51
C GLU A 120 46.05 -5.42 17.28
N GLN A 121 46.02 -4.74 18.44
CA GLN A 121 47.17 -4.68 19.35
C GLN A 121 47.55 -6.06 19.91
N GLN A 122 46.56 -6.85 20.33
CA GLN A 122 46.78 -8.23 20.80
C GLN A 122 47.39 -9.12 19.70
N LEU A 123 46.85 -9.06 18.48
CA LEU A 123 47.38 -9.79 17.32
C LEU A 123 48.84 -9.39 17.03
N LYS A 124 49.16 -8.09 17.07
CA LYS A 124 50.52 -7.59 16.87
C LYS A 124 51.50 -8.13 17.91
N GLN A 125 51.09 -8.21 19.19
CA GLN A 125 51.91 -8.81 20.26
C GLN A 125 52.14 -10.30 20.03
N GLN A 126 51.09 -11.05 19.71
CA GLN A 126 51.17 -12.49 19.41
C GLN A 126 52.08 -12.78 18.20
N GLN A 127 51.96 -11.99 17.13
CA GLN A 127 52.83 -12.07 15.96
C GLN A 127 54.30 -11.74 16.28
N GLN A 128 54.55 -10.71 17.10
CA GLN A 128 55.91 -10.38 17.52
C GLN A 128 56.55 -11.50 18.36
N GLN A 129 55.76 -12.17 19.21
CA GLN A 129 56.21 -13.34 19.97
C GLN A 129 56.57 -14.51 19.04
N ALA A 130 55.72 -14.81 18.05
CA ALA A 130 55.98 -15.86 17.06
C ALA A 130 57.27 -15.57 16.26
N ALA A 131 57.42 -14.35 15.73
CA ALA A 131 58.61 -13.93 14.97
C ALA A 131 59.90 -13.91 15.82
N ASN A 132 59.80 -13.72 17.14
CA ASN A 132 60.96 -13.85 18.03
C ASN A 132 61.39 -15.31 18.22
N LEU A 133 60.43 -16.24 18.32
CA LEU A 133 60.71 -17.67 18.44
C LEU A 133 61.33 -18.24 17.15
N GLU A 134 60.79 -17.88 15.99
CA GLU A 134 61.34 -18.28 14.69
C GLU A 134 62.77 -17.77 14.49
N ARG A 135 63.04 -16.49 14.78
CA ARG A 135 64.41 -15.93 14.73
C ARG A 135 65.37 -16.58 15.74
N GLY A 136 64.85 -17.08 16.86
CA GLY A 136 65.60 -17.88 17.84
C GLY A 136 65.73 -19.36 17.48
N GLY A 137 65.36 -19.78 16.26
CA GLY A 137 65.41 -21.18 15.82
C GLY A 137 64.44 -22.13 16.55
N SER A 138 63.50 -21.59 17.31
CA SER A 138 62.56 -22.34 18.14
C SER A 138 61.23 -22.56 17.43
N LYS A 139 60.64 -23.76 17.58
CA LYS A 139 59.32 -24.07 17.02
C LYS A 139 58.23 -23.27 17.73
N ILE A 140 57.35 -22.61 16.98
CA ILE A 140 56.20 -21.88 17.54
C ILE A 140 55.26 -22.87 18.26
N PRO A 141 54.85 -22.60 19.52
CA PRO A 141 53.84 -23.39 20.22
C PRO A 141 52.50 -23.40 19.47
N PRO A 142 51.83 -24.56 19.29
CA PRO A 142 50.55 -24.64 18.58
C PRO A 142 49.48 -23.68 19.12
N LYS A 143 49.43 -23.49 20.45
CA LYS A 143 48.52 -22.54 21.09
C LYS A 143 48.69 -21.11 20.55
N LEU A 144 49.91 -20.63 20.33
CA LEU A 144 50.16 -19.27 19.83
C LEU A 144 49.64 -19.12 18.38
N LEU A 145 49.72 -20.17 17.57
CA LEU A 145 49.14 -20.18 16.22
C LEU A 145 47.60 -20.13 16.26
N THR A 146 46.98 -20.89 17.18
CA THR A 146 45.54 -20.83 17.44
C THR A 146 45.12 -19.44 17.91
N ASP A 147 45.83 -18.86 18.89
CA ASP A 147 45.55 -17.54 19.45
C ASP A 147 45.65 -16.44 18.37
N ILE A 148 46.64 -16.51 17.47
CA ILE A 148 46.78 -15.61 16.30
C ILE A 148 45.59 -15.75 15.33
N ALA A 149 45.18 -16.99 15.03
CA ALA A 149 44.06 -17.25 14.14
C ALA A 149 42.74 -16.74 14.74
N THR A 150 42.53 -16.96 16.04
CA THR A 150 41.35 -16.46 16.77
C THR A 150 41.31 -14.93 16.79
N SER A 151 42.42 -14.24 17.10
CA SER A 151 42.47 -12.77 17.06
C SER A 151 42.11 -12.23 15.67
N LYS A 152 42.65 -12.83 14.59
CA LYS A 152 42.30 -12.45 13.21
C LYS A 152 40.81 -12.61 12.92
N GLN A 153 40.22 -13.74 13.31
CA GLN A 153 38.79 -14.00 13.11
C GLN A 153 37.91 -13.02 13.90
N GLN A 154 38.31 -12.66 15.12
CA GLN A 154 37.59 -11.69 15.95
C GLN A 154 37.68 -10.25 15.39
N ILE A 155 38.83 -9.86 14.84
CA ILE A 155 39.00 -8.58 14.12
C ILE A 155 38.05 -8.50 12.92
N GLU A 156 38.00 -9.56 12.12
CA GLU A 156 37.14 -9.63 10.94
C GLU A 156 35.65 -9.59 11.31
N ALA A 157 35.23 -10.35 12.33
CA ALA A 157 33.88 -10.27 12.87
C ALA A 157 33.52 -8.86 13.39
N GLY A 158 34.47 -8.18 14.05
CA GLY A 158 34.31 -6.79 14.48
C GLY A 158 34.15 -5.81 13.30
N LYS A 159 34.90 -6.00 12.21
CA LYS A 159 34.77 -5.18 10.99
C LYS A 159 33.44 -5.38 10.28
N GLN A 160 32.93 -6.60 10.24
CA GLN A 160 31.59 -6.91 9.72
C GLN A 160 30.49 -6.28 10.60
N GLU A 161 30.63 -6.33 11.92
CA GLU A 161 29.71 -5.67 12.85
C GLU A 161 29.74 -4.14 12.70
N LEU A 162 30.92 -3.55 12.53
CA LEU A 162 31.08 -2.12 12.26
C LEU A 162 30.35 -1.69 10.98
N ALA A 163 30.42 -2.49 9.92
CA ALA A 163 29.71 -2.24 8.67
C ALA A 163 28.18 -2.33 8.84
N ARG A 164 27.67 -3.36 9.54
CA ARG A 164 26.23 -3.47 9.87
C ARG A 164 25.74 -2.27 10.68
N HIS A 165 26.46 -1.90 11.73
CA HIS A 165 26.11 -0.77 12.60
C HIS A 165 26.08 0.58 11.85
N GLN A 166 26.93 0.76 10.83
CA GLN A 166 26.88 1.92 9.95
C GLN A 166 25.65 1.91 9.01
N GLN A 167 25.30 0.75 8.46
CA GLN A 167 24.10 0.57 7.64
C GLN A 167 22.83 0.82 8.47
N ASP A 168 22.76 0.30 9.70
CA ASP A 168 21.62 0.50 10.61
C ASP A 168 21.45 1.98 10.98
N LYS A 169 22.55 2.72 11.20
CA LYS A 169 22.52 4.18 11.40
C LYS A 169 21.88 4.88 10.20
N GLN A 170 22.31 4.57 8.97
CA GLN A 170 21.79 5.19 7.75
C GLN A 170 20.30 4.88 7.53
N THR A 171 19.88 3.62 7.75
CA THR A 171 18.47 3.22 7.67
C THR A 171 17.62 3.98 8.68
N ASN A 172 18.05 4.01 9.96
CA ASN A 172 17.34 4.76 11.00
C ASN A 172 17.27 6.26 10.69
N GLU A 173 18.32 6.85 10.11
CA GLU A 173 18.33 8.26 9.71
C GLU A 173 17.35 8.54 8.55
N LYS A 174 17.27 7.66 7.55
CA LYS A 174 16.28 7.76 6.45
C LYS A 174 14.86 7.67 6.99
N GLU A 175 14.57 6.68 7.83
CA GLU A 175 13.24 6.45 8.42
C GLU A 175 12.80 7.64 9.27
N PHE A 176 13.64 8.11 10.19
CA PHE A 176 13.31 9.24 11.07
C PHE A 176 13.10 10.55 10.29
N LYS A 177 13.83 10.75 9.18
CA LYS A 177 13.61 11.91 8.29
C LYS A 177 12.28 11.82 7.54
N ALA A 178 11.85 10.63 7.14
CA ALA A 178 10.52 10.41 6.56
C ALA A 178 9.41 10.69 7.60
N ASP A 179 9.60 10.26 8.86
CA ASP A 179 8.70 10.58 9.96
C ASP A 179 8.60 12.09 10.23
N ILE A 180 9.72 12.83 10.18
CA ILE A 180 9.72 14.30 10.30
C ILE A 180 8.89 14.93 9.17
N ALA A 181 9.09 14.49 7.92
CA ALA A 181 8.30 14.98 6.79
C ALA A 181 6.81 14.65 6.93
N ARG A 182 6.46 13.46 7.43
CA ARG A 182 5.07 13.06 7.70
C ARG A 182 4.45 13.88 8.83
N PHE A 183 5.16 14.14 9.93
CA PHE A 183 4.70 15.00 11.01
C PHE A 183 4.50 16.44 10.54
N GLN A 184 5.43 16.97 9.75
CA GLN A 184 5.30 18.29 9.14
C GLN A 184 4.04 18.35 8.25
N PHE A 185 3.82 17.36 7.40
CA PHE A 185 2.63 17.27 6.55
C PHE A 185 1.33 17.25 7.39
N LEU A 186 1.26 16.35 8.38
CA LEU A 186 0.10 16.19 9.26
C LEU A 186 -0.22 17.45 10.09
N THR A 187 0.77 18.31 10.33
CA THR A 187 0.60 19.56 11.09
C THR A 187 0.41 20.81 10.20
N GLN A 188 0.60 20.71 8.88
CA GLN A 188 0.52 21.84 7.93
C GLN A 188 -0.65 21.79 6.94
N SER A 189 -1.25 20.63 6.67
CA SER A 189 -2.18 20.47 5.54
C SER A 189 -3.58 21.10 5.70
N ASN A 190 -3.74 22.28 5.11
CA ASN A 190 -5.01 22.87 4.64
C ASN A 190 -4.80 23.52 3.24
N SER A 191 -4.79 22.77 2.11
CA SER A 191 -5.03 23.27 0.72
C SER A 191 -4.75 22.25 -0.43
N ASP A 192 -5.39 22.42 -1.60
CA ASP A 192 -5.33 21.59 -2.85
C ASP A 192 -4.62 22.33 -4.03
N GLY A 193 -4.34 21.80 -5.26
CA GLY A 193 -4.46 20.46 -5.88
C GLY A 193 -4.51 20.48 -7.45
N LYS A 194 -4.36 19.31 -8.13
CA LYS A 194 -4.54 19.03 -9.60
C LYS A 194 -3.52 19.62 -10.63
N PRO A 195 -3.47 19.24 -11.96
CA PRO A 195 -4.42 18.45 -12.81
C PRO A 195 -3.87 17.39 -13.87
N SER A 196 -4.78 16.58 -14.47
CA SER A 196 -4.90 16.04 -15.88
C SER A 196 -3.74 15.36 -16.68
N ASN A 197 -3.91 14.41 -17.65
CA ASN A 197 -4.98 13.53 -18.23
C ASN A 197 -4.39 12.57 -19.34
N GLY A 198 -5.08 11.49 -19.79
CA GLY A 198 -5.00 10.95 -21.19
C GLY A 198 -4.72 9.45 -21.51
N ASP A 199 -5.78 8.68 -21.81
CA ASP A 199 -5.99 7.53 -22.75
C ASP A 199 -5.07 6.29 -23.00
N SER A 200 -5.75 5.12 -23.06
CA SER A 200 -5.63 3.88 -23.90
C SER A 200 -4.26 3.14 -24.05
N LEU A 201 -4.13 1.84 -23.75
CA LEU A 201 -4.73 0.68 -24.46
C LEU A 201 -4.68 -0.64 -23.63
N ALA A 202 -5.46 -1.64 -24.06
CA ALA A 202 -5.82 -2.88 -23.37
C ALA A 202 -4.72 -3.84 -22.81
N ALA A 203 -4.97 -4.38 -21.61
CA ALA A 203 -4.73 -5.78 -21.24
C ALA A 203 -5.60 -6.26 -20.04
N SER A 204 -6.27 -7.41 -20.16
CA SER A 204 -7.03 -8.14 -19.11
C SER A 204 -8.26 -7.44 -18.47
N ASN A 205 -9.45 -7.68 -19.04
CA ASN A 205 -10.73 -7.12 -18.59
C ASN A 205 -11.02 -7.32 -17.08
N ALA A 206 -10.69 -8.49 -16.53
CA ALA A 206 -10.91 -8.80 -15.12
C ALA A 206 -9.98 -8.05 -14.14
N SER A 207 -8.87 -7.47 -14.61
CA SER A 207 -7.98 -6.63 -13.80
C SER A 207 -8.42 -5.16 -13.89
N ASN A 208 -8.84 -4.72 -15.08
CA ASN A 208 -9.32 -3.35 -15.35
C ASN A 208 -10.59 -3.04 -14.55
N GLU A 209 -11.57 -3.96 -14.52
CA GLU A 209 -12.78 -3.79 -13.70
C GLU A 209 -12.50 -3.70 -12.19
N LEU A 210 -11.35 -4.21 -11.75
CA LEU A 210 -10.90 -4.17 -10.36
C LEU A 210 -9.94 -3.01 -10.06
N GLY A 211 -9.54 -2.19 -11.04
CA GLY A 211 -8.50 -1.17 -10.84
C GLY A 211 -7.14 -1.77 -10.46
N LEU A 212 -6.78 -2.93 -11.02
CA LEU A 212 -5.58 -3.68 -10.66
C LEU A 212 -4.57 -3.69 -11.81
N PHE A 213 -3.34 -3.29 -11.54
CA PHE A 213 -2.18 -3.43 -12.44
C PHE A 213 -1.20 -4.47 -11.87
N VAL A 214 -0.74 -5.42 -12.68
CA VAL A 214 0.20 -6.48 -12.27
C VAL A 214 1.57 -6.18 -12.85
N CYS A 215 2.59 -6.03 -11.99
CA CYS A 215 3.96 -5.77 -12.39
C CYS A 215 4.63 -7.04 -12.94
N GLN A 216 5.35 -6.91 -14.05
CA GLN A 216 6.14 -7.99 -14.66
C GLN A 216 7.48 -8.18 -13.92
N ASP A 217 8.10 -7.08 -13.51
CA ASP A 217 9.34 -7.03 -12.75
C ASP A 217 9.38 -5.81 -11.81
N ALA A 218 10.39 -5.74 -10.94
CA ALA A 218 10.53 -4.67 -9.94
C ALA A 218 10.84 -3.28 -10.54
N ALA A 219 11.59 -3.22 -11.65
CA ALA A 219 11.93 -1.95 -12.31
C ALA A 219 10.73 -1.35 -13.05
N GLN A 220 9.92 -2.19 -13.69
CA GLN A 220 8.60 -1.80 -14.19
C GLN A 220 7.70 -1.33 -13.05
N CYS A 221 7.71 -2.01 -11.90
CA CYS A 221 6.87 -1.66 -10.76
C CYS A 221 7.23 -0.29 -10.15
N GLU A 222 8.51 0.07 -10.06
CA GLU A 222 8.94 1.40 -9.60
C GLU A 222 8.47 2.53 -10.54
N LYS A 223 8.54 2.33 -11.86
CA LYS A 223 7.99 3.28 -12.85
C LYS A 223 6.46 3.34 -12.76
N ALA A 224 5.79 2.19 -12.69
CA ALA A 224 4.35 2.08 -12.59
C ALA A 224 3.79 2.76 -11.32
N TRP A 225 4.52 2.70 -10.20
CA TRP A 225 4.14 3.35 -8.94
C TRP A 225 4.10 4.88 -9.06
N LYS A 226 5.08 5.47 -9.74
CA LYS A 226 5.13 6.92 -10.02
C LYS A 226 3.95 7.37 -10.89
N ILE A 227 3.70 6.64 -11.99
CA ILE A 227 2.56 6.88 -12.89
C ILE A 227 1.22 6.70 -12.15
N ALA A 228 1.11 5.71 -11.26
CA ALA A 228 -0.07 5.50 -10.44
C ALA A 228 -0.34 6.69 -9.49
N GLY A 229 0.71 7.33 -8.96
CA GLY A 229 0.63 8.57 -8.19
C GLY A 229 0.07 9.73 -9.01
N GLU A 230 0.56 9.92 -10.24
CA GLU A 230 0.05 10.94 -11.19
C GLU A 230 -1.43 10.72 -11.53
N PHE A 231 -1.83 9.46 -11.76
CA PHE A 231 -3.23 9.09 -11.99
C PHE A 231 -4.12 9.42 -10.78
N VAL A 232 -3.66 9.10 -9.57
CA VAL A 232 -4.38 9.40 -8.31
C VAL A 232 -4.51 10.90 -8.08
N ALA A 233 -3.46 11.68 -8.32
CA ALA A 233 -3.47 13.14 -8.20
C ALA A 233 -4.38 13.81 -9.25
N THR A 234 -4.43 13.26 -10.47
CA THR A 234 -5.27 13.74 -11.57
C THR A 234 -6.76 13.47 -11.34
N ASN A 235 -7.11 12.25 -10.92
CA ASN A 235 -8.50 11.79 -10.90
C ASN A 235 -9.23 12.08 -9.56
N SER A 236 -8.51 12.50 -8.52
CA SER A 236 -9.11 12.89 -7.23
C SER A 236 -9.58 14.35 -7.21
N THR A 237 -10.55 14.66 -6.34
CA THR A 237 -10.93 16.04 -5.99
C THR A 237 -10.23 16.53 -4.73
N THR A 238 -9.79 15.62 -3.87
CA THR A 238 -9.24 15.90 -2.53
C THR A 238 -7.74 16.14 -2.53
N GLY A 239 -7.26 16.86 -1.52
CA GLY A 239 -5.86 17.18 -1.25
C GLY A 239 -4.96 15.94 -1.11
N GLN A 240 -3.65 16.15 -1.04
CA GLN A 240 -2.70 15.06 -0.77
C GLN A 240 -2.95 14.51 0.65
N ASP A 241 -2.50 13.29 0.92
CA ASP A 241 -2.39 12.78 2.30
C ASP A 241 -1.14 11.91 2.44
N VAL A 242 -1.22 10.62 2.12
CA VAL A 242 -0.10 9.69 2.24
C VAL A 242 0.58 9.54 0.89
N GLU A 243 1.91 9.60 0.89
CA GLU A 243 2.75 9.20 -0.24
C GLU A 243 3.94 8.43 0.32
N SER A 244 4.02 7.14 -0.01
CA SER A 244 4.97 6.18 0.57
C SER A 244 5.31 5.07 -0.42
N GLU A 245 6.26 4.19 -0.05
CA GLU A 245 6.66 3.04 -0.87
C GLU A 245 5.55 1.98 -1.05
N LYS A 246 4.46 2.00 -0.26
CA LYS A 246 3.37 1.00 -0.32
C LYS A 246 1.94 1.55 -0.39
N LEU A 247 1.75 2.84 -0.16
CA LEU A 247 0.46 3.52 -0.20
C LEU A 247 0.64 4.95 -0.74
N ILE A 248 -0.13 5.29 -1.78
CA ILE A 248 -0.42 6.68 -2.16
C ILE A 248 -1.92 6.88 -1.95
N MET A 249 -2.28 7.89 -1.18
CA MET A 249 -3.65 8.12 -0.72
C MET A 249 -3.93 9.62 -0.65
N ARG A 250 -5.07 10.04 -1.19
CA ARG A 250 -5.54 11.43 -1.06
C ARG A 250 -6.32 11.62 0.25
N ALA A 251 -6.52 12.86 0.65
CA ALA A 251 -7.24 13.22 1.86
C ALA A 251 -8.65 12.61 1.89
N ALA A 252 -9.19 12.35 3.08
CA ALA A 252 -10.52 11.79 3.24
C ALA A 252 -11.60 12.73 2.66
N PRO A 253 -12.60 12.21 1.93
CA PRO A 253 -13.65 13.02 1.30
C PRO A 253 -14.50 13.71 2.37
N GLN A 254 -14.64 15.04 2.28
CA GLN A 254 -15.36 15.87 3.26
C GLN A 254 -16.75 16.27 2.74
N LYS A 255 -16.89 16.42 1.43
CA LYS A 255 -18.14 16.73 0.74
C LYS A 255 -18.72 15.47 0.09
N ASP A 256 -19.97 15.54 -0.35
CA ASP A 256 -20.65 14.40 -0.98
C ASP A 256 -20.28 14.22 -2.45
N ASP A 257 -19.70 15.25 -3.09
CA ASP A 257 -19.13 15.23 -4.43
C ASP A 257 -17.63 14.89 -4.45
N ASP A 258 -17.01 14.71 -3.29
CA ASP A 258 -15.58 14.39 -3.18
C ASP A 258 -15.26 12.96 -3.62
N LEU A 259 -14.25 12.86 -4.49
CA LEU A 259 -13.67 11.61 -4.96
C LEU A 259 -12.23 11.51 -4.49
N SER A 260 -11.94 10.58 -3.58
CA SER A 260 -10.61 10.36 -2.99
C SER A 260 -10.05 9.02 -3.42
N LEU A 261 -9.06 9.02 -4.31
CA LEU A 261 -8.40 7.80 -4.77
C LEU A 261 -7.27 7.38 -3.83
N SER A 262 -6.98 6.08 -3.82
CA SER A 262 -5.80 5.51 -3.17
C SER A 262 -5.28 4.29 -3.92
N VAL A 263 -3.97 4.24 -4.17
CA VAL A 263 -3.29 3.05 -4.69
C VAL A 263 -2.43 2.41 -3.61
N SER A 264 -2.42 1.08 -3.56
CA SER A 264 -1.56 0.30 -2.66
C SER A 264 -0.76 -0.74 -3.43
N LEU A 265 0.50 -0.93 -3.01
CA LEU A 265 1.37 -1.99 -3.52
C LEU A 265 1.14 -3.26 -2.71
N LEU A 266 0.60 -4.29 -3.37
CA LEU A 266 0.25 -5.59 -2.81
C LEU A 266 1.18 -6.66 -3.36
N GLU A 267 1.51 -7.67 -2.56
CA GLU A 267 2.42 -8.76 -2.95
C GLU A 267 1.66 -10.08 -2.92
N ARG A 268 1.56 -10.76 -4.07
CA ARG A 268 0.78 -12.00 -4.20
C ARG A 268 1.46 -12.97 -5.15
N ASN A 269 1.66 -14.21 -4.69
CA ASN A 269 2.26 -15.29 -5.48
C ASN A 269 3.59 -14.89 -6.14
N ASN A 270 4.47 -14.17 -5.41
CA ASN A 270 5.75 -13.65 -5.91
C ASN A 270 5.63 -12.63 -7.07
N SER A 271 4.45 -12.04 -7.28
CA SER A 271 4.21 -10.90 -8.16
C SER A 271 3.78 -9.67 -7.36
N GLN A 272 4.27 -8.49 -7.73
CA GLN A 272 3.81 -7.22 -7.16
C GLN A 272 2.64 -6.67 -7.98
N GLN A 273 1.65 -6.10 -7.31
CA GLN A 273 0.41 -5.64 -7.93
C GLN A 273 0.01 -4.28 -7.33
N ILE A 274 -0.32 -3.32 -8.18
CA ILE A 274 -0.80 -2.00 -7.76
C ILE A 274 -2.33 -2.03 -7.83
N PHE A 275 -2.99 -1.85 -6.69
CA PHE A 275 -4.45 -1.86 -6.57
C PHE A 275 -4.97 -0.45 -6.28
N LEU A 276 -5.85 0.05 -7.15
CA LEU A 276 -6.59 1.30 -7.01
C LEU A 276 -7.96 1.04 -6.34
N ASP A 277 -8.24 1.80 -5.28
CA ASP A 277 -9.60 1.98 -4.77
C ASP A 277 -10.01 3.46 -4.80
N ILE A 278 -11.32 3.67 -4.75
CA ILE A 278 -11.98 4.97 -4.82
C ILE A 278 -12.89 5.07 -3.60
N ARG A 279 -12.64 6.08 -2.78
CA ARG A 279 -13.38 6.36 -1.54
C ARG A 279 -14.20 7.62 -1.71
N CYS A 280 -15.45 7.55 -1.30
CA CYS A 280 -16.39 8.67 -1.25
C CYS A 280 -16.87 8.84 0.19
N ARG A 281 -17.52 9.97 0.49
CA ARG A 281 -18.10 10.21 1.80
C ARG A 281 -19.19 9.19 2.12
N GLN A 282 -19.29 8.76 3.38
CA GLN A 282 -20.38 7.88 3.84
C GLN A 282 -21.69 8.67 3.97
N SER A 283 -22.33 8.90 2.83
CA SER A 283 -23.65 9.51 2.67
C SER A 283 -24.36 8.84 1.50
N SER A 284 -25.68 9.01 1.36
CA SER A 284 -26.41 8.43 0.22
C SER A 284 -25.83 8.89 -1.12
N ILE A 285 -25.55 10.18 -1.24
CA ILE A 285 -24.97 10.81 -2.45
C ILE A 285 -23.53 10.32 -2.69
N GLY A 286 -22.70 10.24 -1.65
CA GLY A 286 -21.32 9.73 -1.79
C GLY A 286 -21.27 8.24 -2.16
N ASN A 287 -22.21 7.43 -1.64
CA ASN A 287 -22.35 6.03 -2.03
C ASN A 287 -22.79 5.88 -3.50
N GLU A 288 -23.75 6.70 -3.95
CA GLU A 288 -24.15 6.77 -5.36
C GLU A 288 -23.00 7.22 -6.28
N LEU A 289 -22.20 8.21 -5.86
CA LEU A 289 -21.00 8.67 -6.59
C LEU A 289 -19.98 7.53 -6.77
N CYS A 290 -19.72 6.75 -5.72
CA CYS A 290 -18.78 5.63 -5.76
C CYS A 290 -19.31 4.40 -6.49
N ALA A 291 -20.63 4.21 -6.55
CA ALA A 291 -21.27 3.17 -7.36
C ALA A 291 -21.45 3.58 -8.83
N GLY A 292 -21.47 4.89 -9.12
CA GLY A 292 -21.81 5.46 -10.41
C GLY A 292 -20.74 5.33 -11.51
N ALA A 293 -21.16 5.63 -12.74
CA ALA A 293 -20.35 5.44 -13.95
C ALA A 293 -18.97 6.13 -13.91
N LYS A 294 -18.86 7.30 -13.25
CA LYS A 294 -17.57 8.03 -13.09
C LYS A 294 -16.55 7.24 -12.28
N ALA A 295 -16.96 6.58 -11.20
CA ALA A 295 -16.04 5.75 -10.41
C ALA A 295 -15.67 4.46 -11.15
N GLN A 296 -16.61 3.89 -11.91
CA GLN A 296 -16.36 2.70 -12.74
C GLN A 296 -15.37 3.00 -13.88
N SER A 297 -15.53 4.11 -14.60
CA SER A 297 -14.64 4.49 -15.70
C SER A 297 -13.22 4.79 -15.23
N ILE A 298 -13.06 5.42 -14.06
CA ILE A 298 -11.74 5.65 -13.44
C ILE A 298 -11.06 4.32 -13.08
N ARG A 299 -11.78 3.34 -12.53
CA ARG A 299 -11.21 1.99 -12.25
C ARG A 299 -10.76 1.30 -13.54
N GLN A 300 -11.61 1.32 -14.57
CA GLN A 300 -11.35 0.69 -15.87
C GLN A 300 -10.19 1.34 -16.64
N ALA A 301 -10.01 2.66 -16.51
CA ALA A 301 -8.92 3.40 -17.15
C ALA A 301 -7.54 3.22 -16.49
N PHE A 302 -7.49 2.77 -15.23
CA PHE A 302 -6.27 2.78 -14.42
C PHE A 302 -5.12 1.93 -14.99
N ALA A 303 -5.34 0.64 -15.20
CA ALA A 303 -4.30 -0.24 -15.72
C ALA A 303 -3.90 0.08 -17.19
N PRO A 304 -4.84 0.40 -18.11
CA PRO A 304 -4.51 0.91 -19.44
C PRO A 304 -3.66 2.19 -19.43
N PHE A 305 -3.94 3.14 -18.53
CA PHE A 305 -3.14 4.36 -18.37
C PHE A 305 -1.71 4.06 -17.94
N ILE A 306 -1.52 3.21 -16.92
CA ILE A 306 -0.18 2.78 -16.51
C ILE A 306 0.56 2.09 -17.68
N GLN A 307 -0.13 1.22 -18.41
CA GLN A 307 0.46 0.50 -19.54
C GLN A 307 0.88 1.43 -20.69
N SER A 308 0.08 2.46 -21.03
CA SER A 308 0.42 3.41 -22.09
C SER A 308 1.53 4.38 -21.66
N SER A 309 1.48 4.91 -20.44
CA SER A 309 2.55 5.76 -19.90
C SER A 309 3.89 5.03 -19.75
N LEU A 310 3.89 3.74 -19.38
CA LEU A 310 5.11 2.93 -19.35
C LEU A 310 5.72 2.75 -20.74
N ALA A 311 4.89 2.53 -21.77
CA ALA A 311 5.35 2.38 -23.16
C ALA A 311 5.91 3.69 -23.73
N ALA A 312 5.43 4.85 -23.27
CA ALA A 312 5.95 6.17 -23.64
C ALA A 312 7.27 6.56 -22.94
N GLN A 313 7.74 5.75 -21.98
CA GLN A 313 9.00 5.94 -21.22
C GLN A 313 10.09 4.88 -21.56
N GLN A 314 9.96 4.24 -22.72
CA GLN A 314 10.93 3.29 -23.30
C GLN A 314 11.63 3.92 -24.52
#